data_AF-A0AAW5CB82-F1
#
_entry.id   AF-A0AAW5CB82-F1
#
_cell.length_a   1.000
_cell.length_b   1.000
_cell.length_c   1.000
_cell.angle_alpha   90.00
_cell.angle_beta   90.00
_cell.angle_gamma   90.00
#
_symmetry.space_group_name_H-M   'P 1'
#
loop_
_entity.id
_entity.type
_entity.pdbx_description
1 polymer ?
#
loop_
_entity_poly.entity_id
_entity_poly.type
_entity_poly.pdbx_seq_one_letter_code
_entity_poly.pdbx_strand_id
1 'polypeptide(L)'
;MNKIIERLHIDIAVYKSTSTESIRKKRELQKYDHLSRSGVFRFLWMDTEITTAHKAYLMEHYPQLKEMLACVREFREIYQRKNMSLLYLFIERYKNSNLKEIARFAKGIEKDLSAIENSVASPLSNGFVEGTNSKLKMVKRTMYGRCNKALLEAKLMYS
;
A
#
# COMPACT_ATOMS: atom_id res chain seq x y z
N MET A 1 -19.32 -31.80 -30.43
CA MET A 1 -19.18 -32.64 -29.21
C MET A 1 -18.11 -33.69 -29.47
N ASN A 2 -17.18 -33.89 -28.55
CA ASN A 2 -15.98 -34.70 -28.77
C ASN A 2 -16.33 -36.20 -28.66
N LYS A 3 -16.10 -37.00 -29.72
CA LYS A 3 -16.54 -38.43 -29.83
C LYS A 3 -16.01 -39.34 -28.71
N ILE A 4 -14.97 -38.91 -28.00
CA ILE A 4 -14.40 -39.62 -26.85
C ILE A 4 -15.32 -39.56 -25.62
N ILE A 5 -16.09 -38.47 -25.46
CA ILE A 5 -16.95 -38.22 -24.28
C ILE A 5 -18.15 -39.18 -24.28
N GLU A 6 -18.80 -39.36 -25.44
CA GLU A 6 -19.91 -40.30 -25.60
C GLU A 6 -19.47 -41.75 -25.38
N ARG A 7 -18.28 -42.13 -25.87
CA ARG A 7 -17.75 -43.49 -25.79
C ARG A 7 -17.39 -43.94 -24.38
N LEU A 8 -17.02 -43.01 -23.50
CA LEU A 8 -16.55 -43.31 -22.14
C LEU A 8 -17.54 -42.94 -21.03
N HIS A 9 -18.73 -42.43 -21.39
CA HIS A 9 -19.78 -42.02 -20.44
C HIS A 9 -19.24 -41.13 -19.31
N ILE A 10 -18.32 -40.22 -19.65
CA ILE A 10 -17.72 -39.31 -18.67
C ILE A 10 -18.69 -38.15 -18.48
N ASP A 11 -19.34 -38.11 -17.31
CA ASP A 11 -20.15 -36.96 -16.90
C ASP A 11 -19.26 -35.74 -16.69
N ILE A 12 -19.41 -34.75 -17.57
CA ILE A 12 -18.70 -33.48 -17.43
C ILE A 12 -19.52 -32.58 -16.50
N ALA A 13 -19.06 -32.41 -15.27
CA ALA A 13 -19.47 -31.28 -14.45
C ALA A 13 -18.97 -30.00 -15.11
N VAL A 14 -19.80 -29.36 -15.93
CA VAL A 14 -19.48 -28.06 -16.54
C VAL A 14 -19.34 -27.05 -15.41
N TYR A 15 -18.10 -26.64 -15.11
CA TYR A 15 -17.82 -25.56 -14.19
C TYR A 15 -18.46 -24.27 -14.72
N LYS A 16 -19.66 -23.94 -14.23
CA LYS A 16 -20.28 -22.63 -14.45
C LYS A 16 -19.67 -21.65 -13.46
N SER A 17 -18.66 -20.92 -13.91
CA SER A 17 -17.85 -20.01 -13.07
C SER A 17 -18.64 -18.87 -12.40
N THR A 18 -19.91 -18.65 -12.72
CA THR A 18 -20.70 -17.52 -12.21
C THR A 18 -22.20 -17.81 -12.31
N SER A 19 -22.95 -17.68 -11.20
CA SER A 19 -24.41 -17.87 -11.19
C SER A 19 -25.12 -16.79 -12.00
N THR A 20 -26.32 -17.09 -12.52
CA THR A 20 -27.16 -16.11 -13.24
C THR A 20 -27.46 -14.87 -12.38
N GLU A 21 -27.57 -15.06 -11.07
CA GLU A 21 -27.77 -14.01 -10.07
C GLU A 21 -26.56 -13.06 -9.95
N SER A 22 -25.33 -13.60 -9.97
CA SER A 22 -24.12 -12.78 -9.92
C SER A 22 -23.90 -11.99 -11.22
N ILE A 23 -24.35 -12.52 -12.36
CA ILE A 23 -24.38 -11.78 -13.64
C ILE A 23 -25.37 -10.61 -13.59
N ARG A 24 -26.58 -10.83 -13.05
CA ARG A 24 -27.59 -9.76 -12.88
C ARG A 24 -27.09 -8.65 -11.96
N LYS A 25 -26.54 -9.02 -10.79
CA LYS A 25 -25.97 -8.07 -9.82
C LYS A 25 -24.83 -7.24 -10.42
N LYS A 26 -23.99 -7.84 -11.27
CA LYS A 26 -22.92 -7.13 -11.99
C LYS A 26 -23.46 -6.09 -12.99
N ARG A 27 -24.56 -6.39 -13.68
CA ARG A 27 -25.23 -5.43 -14.59
C ARG A 27 -25.87 -4.27 -13.82
N GLU A 28 -26.46 -4.53 -12.66
CA GLU A 28 -27.01 -3.47 -11.80
C GLU A 28 -25.90 -2.56 -11.23
N LEU A 29 -24.77 -3.13 -10.84
CA LEU A 29 -23.61 -2.37 -10.35
C LEU A 29 -22.97 -1.50 -11.44
N GLN A 30 -22.99 -1.93 -12.72
CA GLN A 30 -22.53 -1.12 -13.86
C GLN A 30 -23.34 0.16 -14.08
N LYS A 31 -24.54 0.28 -13.49
CA LYS A 31 -25.36 1.49 -13.55
C LYS A 31 -24.80 2.64 -12.72
N TYR A 32 -23.98 2.34 -11.72
CA TYR A 32 -23.41 3.33 -10.82
C TYR A 32 -21.96 3.65 -11.20
N ASP A 33 -21.58 4.91 -11.02
CA ASP A 33 -20.15 5.26 -11.05
C ASP A 33 -19.48 4.64 -9.83
N HIS A 34 -18.38 3.93 -10.05
CA HIS A 34 -17.78 3.06 -9.04
C HIS A 34 -16.33 3.45 -8.77
N LEU A 35 -16.08 3.85 -7.51
CA LEU A 35 -14.73 4.08 -7.01
C LEU A 35 -14.28 2.93 -6.11
N SER A 36 -13.25 2.21 -6.56
CA SER A 36 -12.66 1.13 -5.76
C SER A 36 -11.84 1.66 -4.59
N ARG A 37 -11.70 0.87 -3.51
CA ARG A 37 -10.79 1.17 -2.40
C ARG A 37 -9.35 1.42 -2.86
N SER A 38 -8.87 0.63 -3.83
CA SER A 38 -7.56 0.85 -4.45
C SER A 38 -7.49 2.20 -5.18
N GLY A 39 -8.57 2.62 -5.83
CA GLY A 39 -8.70 3.93 -6.45
C GLY A 39 -8.61 5.06 -5.42
N VAL A 40 -9.32 4.94 -4.29
CA VAL A 40 -9.23 5.90 -3.17
C VAL A 40 -7.80 5.95 -2.63
N PHE A 41 -7.18 4.79 -2.39
CA PHE A 41 -5.79 4.72 -1.89
C PHE A 41 -4.81 5.40 -2.86
N ARG A 42 -4.91 5.11 -4.17
CA ARG A 42 -4.06 5.76 -5.17
C ARG A 42 -4.31 7.26 -5.25
N PHE A 43 -5.55 7.72 -5.10
CA PHE A 43 -5.83 9.15 -5.02
C PHE A 43 -5.13 9.80 -3.81
N LEU A 44 -5.26 9.20 -2.63
CA LEU A 44 -4.68 9.75 -1.39
C LEU A 44 -3.14 9.68 -1.39
N TRP A 45 -2.55 8.60 -1.92
CA TRP A 45 -1.12 8.34 -1.80
C TRP A 45 -0.33 8.55 -3.09
N MET A 46 -0.92 8.50 -4.27
CA MET A 46 -0.19 8.68 -5.54
C MET A 46 -0.61 9.98 -6.27
N ASP A 47 -1.45 10.81 -5.64
CA ASP A 47 -2.09 11.98 -6.25
C ASP A 47 -2.74 11.65 -7.62
N THR A 48 -3.21 10.41 -7.82
CA THR A 48 -3.88 10.04 -9.08
C THR A 48 -5.20 10.76 -9.18
N GLU A 49 -5.47 11.35 -10.35
CA GLU A 49 -6.72 12.06 -10.60
C GLU A 49 -7.94 11.14 -10.47
N ILE A 50 -8.94 11.63 -9.75
CA ILE A 50 -10.29 11.07 -9.70
C ILE A 50 -11.26 12.15 -10.16
N THR A 51 -12.42 11.75 -10.67
CA THR A 51 -13.47 12.68 -11.10
C THR A 51 -13.86 13.62 -9.96
N THR A 52 -14.20 14.87 -10.28
CA THR A 52 -14.61 15.88 -9.30
C THR A 52 -15.77 15.43 -8.43
N ALA A 53 -16.74 14.70 -9.00
CA ALA A 53 -17.88 14.14 -8.27
C ALA A 53 -17.44 13.17 -7.16
N HIS A 54 -16.60 12.19 -7.50
CA HIS A 54 -16.01 11.27 -6.51
C HIS A 54 -15.20 11.99 -5.43
N LYS A 55 -14.41 13.01 -5.79
CA LYS A 55 -13.65 13.78 -4.81
C LYS A 55 -14.59 14.53 -3.85
N ALA A 56 -15.60 15.22 -4.38
CA ALA A 56 -16.59 15.92 -3.57
C ALA A 56 -17.29 14.95 -2.61
N TYR A 57 -17.78 13.82 -3.14
CA TYR A 57 -18.44 12.78 -2.36
C TYR A 57 -17.55 12.25 -1.22
N LEU A 58 -16.29 11.92 -1.50
CA LEU A 58 -15.35 11.44 -0.49
C LEU A 58 -15.11 12.49 0.61
N MET A 59 -14.94 13.76 0.23
CA MET A 59 -14.66 14.84 1.17
C MET A 59 -15.88 15.23 2.00
N GLU A 60 -17.08 15.05 1.48
CA GLU A 60 -18.35 15.31 2.18
C GLU A 60 -18.67 14.18 3.18
N HIS A 61 -18.65 12.93 2.72
CA HIS A 61 -19.06 11.78 3.53
C HIS A 61 -17.98 11.24 4.48
N TYR A 62 -16.70 11.49 4.18
CA TYR A 62 -15.58 10.99 4.99
C TYR A 62 -14.63 12.13 5.36
N PRO A 63 -15.01 13.00 6.33
CA PRO A 63 -14.20 14.14 6.73
C PRO A 63 -12.80 13.75 7.25
N GLN A 64 -12.63 12.52 7.75
CA GLN A 64 -11.34 11.96 8.16
C GLN A 64 -10.32 11.91 7.00
N LEU A 65 -10.80 11.75 5.76
CA LEU A 65 -9.93 11.74 4.58
C LEU A 65 -9.31 13.11 4.31
N LYS A 66 -9.93 14.21 4.73
CA LYS A 66 -9.35 15.56 4.61
C LYS A 66 -8.10 15.68 5.47
N GLU A 67 -8.20 15.26 6.73
CA GLU A 67 -7.08 15.27 7.66
C GLU A 67 -5.96 14.32 7.22
N MET A 68 -6.33 13.12 6.76
CA MET A 68 -5.36 12.16 6.22
C MET A 68 -4.65 12.68 4.97
N LEU A 69 -5.37 13.32 4.05
CA LEU A 69 -4.78 13.89 2.84
C LEU A 69 -3.82 15.04 3.17
N ALA A 70 -4.20 15.92 4.10
CA ALA A 70 -3.32 16.99 4.60
C ALA A 70 -2.05 16.39 5.22
N CYS A 71 -2.20 15.38 6.08
CA CYS A 71 -1.08 14.69 6.72
C CYS A 71 -0.10 14.10 5.70
N VAL A 72 -0.59 13.41 4.66
CA VAL A 72 0.27 12.83 3.62
C VAL A 72 1.04 13.92 2.86
N ARG A 73 0.37 15.03 2.52
CA ARG A 73 0.97 16.14 1.77
C ARG A 73 2.02 16.89 2.57
N GLU A 74 1.68 17.27 3.79
CA GLU A 74 2.60 17.97 4.70
C GLU A 74 3.82 17.10 5.02
N PHE A 75 3.62 15.80 5.23
CA PHE A 75 4.74 14.88 5.45
C PHE A 75 5.68 14.80 4.23
N ARG A 76 5.14 14.77 3.01
CA ARG A 76 5.96 14.82 1.78
C ARG A 76 6.73 16.11 1.66
N GLU A 77 6.10 17.22 1.99
CA GLU A 77 6.70 18.54 1.90
C GLU A 77 7.97 18.66 2.76
N ILE A 78 7.97 18.04 3.95
CA ILE A 78 9.16 17.96 4.82
C ILE A 78 10.36 17.42 4.04
N TYR A 79 10.21 16.30 3.34
CA TYR A 79 11.30 15.64 2.61
C TYR A 79 11.59 16.31 1.26
N GLN A 80 10.59 16.86 0.58
CA GLN A 80 10.79 17.61 -0.67
C GLN A 80 11.58 18.89 -0.43
N ARG A 81 11.27 19.62 0.65
CA ARG A 81 11.95 20.88 1.01
C ARG A 81 13.15 20.68 1.93
N LYS A 82 13.32 19.48 2.49
CA LYS A 82 14.33 19.14 3.51
C LYS A 82 14.33 20.13 4.68
N ASN A 83 13.14 20.48 5.18
CA ASN A 83 12.95 21.55 6.13
C ASN A 83 12.62 21.01 7.54
N MET A 84 13.51 21.28 8.51
CA MET A 84 13.34 20.83 9.90
C MET A 84 12.17 21.52 10.61
N SER A 85 11.93 22.81 10.34
CA SER A 85 10.81 23.53 10.96
C SER A 85 9.48 22.91 10.57
N LEU A 86 9.32 22.47 9.32
CA LEU A 86 8.13 21.73 8.88
C LEU A 86 7.98 20.39 9.63
N LEU A 87 9.07 19.70 9.94
CA LEU A 87 9.04 18.47 10.72
C LEU A 87 8.50 18.70 12.14
N TYR A 88 9.01 19.69 12.86
CA TYR A 88 8.53 19.98 14.21
C TYR A 88 7.06 20.44 14.21
N LEU A 89 6.67 21.31 13.27
CA LEU A 89 5.27 21.74 13.11
C LEU A 89 4.35 20.56 12.80
N PHE A 90 4.79 19.63 11.95
CA PHE A 90 4.05 18.41 11.65
C PHE A 90 3.82 17.55 12.90
N ILE A 91 4.86 17.32 13.70
CA ILE A 91 4.75 16.53 14.94
C ILE A 91 3.76 17.18 15.90
N GLU A 92 3.92 18.48 16.19
CA GLU A 92 3.03 19.21 17.10
C GLU A 92 1.58 19.17 16.65
N ARG A 93 1.33 19.36 15.35
CA ARG A 93 -0.01 19.34 14.78
C ARG A 93 -0.67 17.97 14.90
N TYR A 94 0.05 16.91 14.55
CA TYR A 94 -0.54 15.59 14.37
C TYR A 94 -0.48 14.70 15.61
N LYS A 95 0.39 14.96 16.60
CA LYS A 95 0.48 14.14 17.83
C LYS A 95 -0.81 14.10 18.65
N ASN A 96 -1.66 15.12 18.51
CA ASN A 96 -2.96 15.24 19.17
C ASN A 96 -4.13 15.15 18.18
N SER A 97 -3.90 14.60 16.98
CA SER A 97 -4.96 14.36 15.99
C SER A 97 -6.07 13.46 16.56
N ASN A 98 -7.32 13.74 16.16
CA ASN A 98 -8.47 12.91 16.48
C ASN A 98 -8.37 11.51 15.84
N LEU A 99 -7.60 11.39 14.76
CA LEU A 99 -7.28 10.12 14.13
C LEU A 99 -6.13 9.47 14.88
N LYS A 100 -6.46 8.48 15.70
CA LYS A 100 -5.52 7.71 16.52
C LYS A 100 -4.30 7.21 15.74
N GLU A 101 -4.50 6.87 14.46
CA GLU A 101 -3.46 6.28 13.62
C GLU A 101 -2.45 7.34 13.19
N ILE A 102 -2.92 8.56 12.92
CA ILE A 102 -2.08 9.73 12.62
C ILE A 102 -1.37 10.20 13.91
N ALA A 103 -2.09 10.25 15.03
CA ALA A 103 -1.50 10.61 16.32
C ALA A 103 -0.38 9.64 16.74
N ARG A 104 -0.60 8.33 16.58
CA ARG A 104 0.40 7.31 16.84
C ARG A 104 1.60 7.44 15.90
N PHE A 105 1.37 7.74 14.62
CA PHE A 105 2.45 7.98 13.66
C PHE A 105 3.31 9.17 14.05
N ALA A 106 2.70 10.32 14.36
CA ALA A 106 3.42 11.53 14.79
C ALA A 106 4.19 11.32 16.10
N LYS A 107 3.61 10.62 17.09
CA LYS A 107 4.32 10.25 18.33
C LYS A 107 5.48 9.28 18.08
N GLY A 108 5.35 8.39 17.10
CA GLY A 108 6.45 7.52 16.66
C GLY A 108 7.62 8.33 16.09
N ILE A 109 7.33 9.32 15.25
CA ILE A 109 8.33 10.25 14.73
C ILE A 109 9.01 11.02 15.88
N GLU A 110 8.24 11.55 16.82
CA GLU A 110 8.75 12.28 17.98
C GLU A 110 9.69 11.41 18.84
N LYS A 111 9.34 10.13 19.03
CA LYS A 111 10.16 9.19 19.79
C LYS A 111 11.51 8.92 19.13
N ASP A 112 11.53 8.79 17.80
CA ASP A 112 12.73 8.50 17.01
C ASP A 112 13.32 9.76 16.35
N LEU A 113 13.10 10.94 16.96
CA LEU A 113 13.35 12.25 16.37
C LEU A 113 14.76 12.40 15.79
N SER A 114 15.80 12.01 16.52
CA SER A 114 17.19 12.13 16.05
C SER A 114 17.44 11.35 14.74
N ALA A 115 16.83 10.17 14.58
CA ALA A 115 16.97 9.39 13.35
C ALA A 115 16.21 10.05 12.18
N ILE A 116 15.05 10.66 12.46
CA ILE A 116 14.23 11.35 11.46
C ILE A 116 14.84 12.70 11.05
N GLU A 117 15.40 13.47 11.98
CA GLU A 117 16.13 14.70 11.65
C GLU A 117 17.28 14.41 10.68
N ASN A 118 18.04 13.36 10.98
CA ASN A 118 19.11 12.87 10.10
C ASN A 118 18.57 12.40 8.74
N SER A 119 17.41 11.73 8.69
CA SER A 119 16.82 11.27 7.42
C SER A 119 16.33 12.44 6.54
N VAL A 120 15.87 13.54 7.14
CA VAL A 120 15.41 14.72 6.41
C VAL A 120 16.60 15.58 5.96
N ALA A 121 17.65 15.72 6.78
CA ALA A 121 18.82 16.54 6.46
C ALA A 121 19.76 15.86 5.45
N SER A 122 19.92 14.55 5.56
CA SER A 122 20.91 13.80 4.77
C SER A 122 20.53 13.75 3.28
N PRO A 123 21.50 13.90 2.36
CA PRO A 123 21.29 13.58 0.95
C PRO A 123 21.36 12.07 0.67
N LEU A 124 21.81 11.26 1.64
CA LEU A 124 22.01 9.84 1.46
C LEU A 124 20.68 9.08 1.55
N SER A 125 20.52 8.09 0.68
CA SER A 125 19.38 7.19 0.68
C SER A 125 19.73 5.85 1.32
N ASN A 126 18.89 5.37 2.22
CA ASN A 126 18.95 4.00 2.74
C ASN A 126 18.55 2.94 1.69
N GLY A 127 18.24 3.33 0.45
CA GLY A 127 17.80 2.43 -0.61
C GLY A 127 18.79 1.31 -0.93
N PHE A 128 20.10 1.57 -0.88
CA PHE A 128 21.11 0.53 -1.10
C PHE A 128 21.10 -0.53 0.01
N VAL A 129 21.04 -0.06 1.27
CA VAL A 129 20.99 -0.94 2.45
C VAL A 129 19.69 -1.75 2.45
N GLU A 130 18.54 -1.10 2.18
CA GLU A 130 17.25 -1.78 2.08
C GLU A 130 17.16 -2.76 0.90
N GLY A 131 17.81 -2.44 -0.22
CA GLY A 131 17.95 -3.35 -1.36
C GLY A 131 18.71 -4.61 -0.98
N THR A 132 19.85 -4.46 -0.29
CA THR A 132 20.65 -5.57 0.23
C THR A 132 19.85 -6.41 1.23
N ASN A 133 19.16 -5.77 2.17
CA ASN A 133 18.28 -6.44 3.13
C ASN A 133 17.17 -7.21 2.43
N SER A 134 16.59 -6.65 1.36
CA SER A 134 15.54 -7.28 0.57
C SER A 134 16.06 -8.49 -0.21
N LYS A 135 17.24 -8.40 -0.85
CA LYS A 135 17.90 -9.53 -1.50
C LYS A 135 18.15 -10.66 -0.50
N LEU A 136 18.70 -10.35 0.66
CA LEU A 136 18.97 -11.31 1.72
C LEU A 136 17.67 -11.99 2.20
N LYS A 137 16.62 -11.20 2.50
CA LYS A 137 15.31 -11.72 2.92
C LYS A 137 14.69 -12.60 1.82
N MET A 138 14.83 -12.23 0.55
CA MET A 138 14.35 -13.03 -0.59
C MET A 138 15.05 -14.40 -0.62
N VAL A 139 16.39 -14.42 -0.59
CA VAL A 139 17.17 -15.67 -0.59
C VAL A 139 16.77 -16.58 0.58
N LYS A 140 16.60 -16.03 1.79
CA LYS A 140 16.10 -16.80 2.94
C LYS A 140 14.71 -17.41 2.69
N ARG A 141 13.79 -16.65 2.08
CA ARG A 141 12.42 -17.13 1.76
C ARG A 141 12.45 -18.24 0.71
N THR A 142 13.27 -18.13 -0.34
CA THR A 142 13.45 -19.19 -1.35
C THR A 142 14.00 -20.48 -0.73
N MET A 143 14.70 -20.38 0.40
CA MET A 143 15.22 -21.51 1.15
C MET A 143 14.30 -21.97 2.29
N TYR A 144 13.04 -21.50 2.31
CA TYR A 144 12.06 -21.82 3.36
C TYR A 144 12.55 -21.55 4.79
N GLY A 145 13.44 -20.56 4.95
CA GLY A 145 14.05 -20.22 6.24
C GLY A 145 15.12 -21.21 6.73
N ARG A 146 15.44 -22.27 5.97
CA ARG A 146 16.37 -23.34 6.34
C ARG A 146 17.84 -23.05 6.00
N CYS A 147 18.22 -21.77 6.03
CA CYS A 147 19.58 -21.33 5.74
C CYS A 147 20.27 -20.89 7.03
N ASN A 148 21.15 -21.74 7.56
CA ASN A 148 22.14 -21.30 8.54
C ASN A 148 23.06 -20.23 7.91
N LYS A 149 23.85 -19.54 8.74
CA LYS A 149 24.69 -18.43 8.28
C LYS A 149 25.61 -18.83 7.11
N ALA A 150 26.31 -19.95 7.22
CA ALA A 150 27.23 -20.44 6.21
C ALA A 150 26.55 -20.72 4.86
N LEU A 151 25.38 -21.37 4.88
CA LEU A 151 24.61 -21.68 3.67
C LEU A 151 24.03 -20.42 3.01
N LEU A 152 23.63 -19.43 3.81
CA LEU A 152 23.17 -18.14 3.30
C LEU A 152 24.30 -17.37 2.63
N GLU A 153 25.48 -17.34 3.26
CA GLU A 153 26.68 -16.68 2.72
C GLU A 153 27.09 -17.33 1.39
N ALA A 154 27.20 -18.66 1.35
CA ALA A 154 27.50 -19.38 0.12
C ALA A 154 26.49 -19.03 -0.98
N LYS A 155 25.19 -19.08 -0.68
CA LYS A 155 24.17 -18.76 -1.68
C LYS A 155 24.24 -17.31 -2.15
N LEU A 156 24.55 -16.35 -1.28
CA LEU A 156 24.69 -14.94 -1.68
C LEU A 156 25.93 -14.69 -2.55
N MET A 157 27.02 -15.42 -2.32
CA MET A 157 28.27 -15.30 -3.10
C MET A 157 28.19 -15.99 -4.46
N TYR A 158 27.46 -17.11 -4.56
CA TYR A 158 27.36 -17.92 -5.78
C TYR A 158 26.02 -17.77 -6.53
N SER A 159 25.23 -16.70 -6.25
CA SER A 159 24.00 -16.36 -7.00
C SER A 159 24.12 -15.03 -7.72
#